data_AF-A0A1Q7ZPJ3-F1
#
_entry.id   AF-A0A1Q7ZPJ3-F1
#
_cell.length_a   1.000
_cell.length_b   1.000
_cell.length_c   1.000
_cell.angle_alpha   90.00
_cell.angle_beta   90.00
_cell.angle_gamma   90.00
#
_symmetry.space_group_name_H-M   'P 1'
#
loop_
_entity.id
_entity.type
_entity.pdbx_description
1 polymer ?
#
loop_
_entity_poly.entity_id
_entity_poly.type
_entity_poly.pdbx_seq_one_letter_code
_entity_poly.pdbx_strand_id
1 'polypeptide(L)'
;MLIRGCAIPVAWKVIGAHAKGSWRPYWEGLLERLQGSVPADWEVLVLADRGLYARWLYTAIVACGWYPFLRINLGVKARAVGEEAFDWISRWVPAPGTKWQGVVECFAQQKSRLCCTRLLQWEVGYEHPWIVLTDLAPAEANVAWYGLRVWIEAGFKDVKRGGLGWHHSKMRDAGRVERLWLAMAVAMVWMVGVGSHADSQRPVACFEQLPERHIARQRLQRAPTQPPIRRLSCLQRGRLVLLAALFKAEPLPLVRLVPEPWPQTVTPPKRGPKSSQQRQRQKRRERKKRQKAAHHRKTAV
;
A
#
# COMPACT_ATOMS: atom_id res chain seq x y z
N MET A 1 9.75 0.15 1.57
CA MET A 1 9.43 -0.17 2.98
C MET A 1 8.14 0.52 3.40
N LEU A 2 7.29 -0.17 4.14
CA LEU A 2 6.01 0.35 4.64
C LEU A 2 6.12 0.67 6.13
N ILE A 3 5.63 1.83 6.55
CA ILE A 3 5.67 2.24 7.96
C ILE A 3 4.55 3.24 8.28
N ARG A 4 3.74 2.95 9.31
CA ARG A 4 2.66 3.80 9.83
C ARG A 4 1.84 4.56 8.77
N GLY A 5 1.36 3.88 7.73
CA GLY A 5 0.57 4.52 6.66
C GLY A 5 1.38 5.23 5.58
N CYS A 6 2.71 5.11 5.57
CA CYS A 6 3.62 5.68 4.59
C CYS A 6 4.39 4.58 3.85
N ALA A 7 4.82 4.86 2.62
CA ALA A 7 5.68 3.97 1.84
C ALA A 7 6.95 4.73 1.43
N ILE A 8 8.09 4.29 1.93
CA ILE A 8 9.41 4.83 1.62
C ILE A 8 10.01 3.99 0.47
N PRO A 9 10.41 4.62 -0.66
CA PRO A 9 11.12 3.92 -1.72
C PRO A 9 12.46 3.39 -1.21
N VAL A 10 12.76 2.12 -1.49
CA VAL A 10 14.04 1.47 -1.10
C VAL A 10 14.84 1.00 -2.31
N ALA A 11 14.16 0.72 -3.42
CA ALA A 11 14.76 0.49 -4.72
C ALA A 11 13.78 0.98 -5.80
N TRP A 12 14.31 1.40 -6.95
CA TRP A 12 13.50 1.89 -8.07
C TRP A 12 14.25 1.74 -9.39
N LYS A 13 13.48 1.67 -10.47
CA LYS A 13 13.96 1.82 -11.84
C LYS A 13 13.12 2.89 -12.53
N VAL A 14 13.77 3.84 -13.19
CA VAL A 14 13.09 4.83 -14.03
C VAL A 14 13.38 4.51 -15.48
N ILE A 15 12.32 4.47 -16.29
CA ILE A 15 12.40 4.32 -17.74
C ILE A 15 11.74 5.52 -18.41
N GLY A 16 12.13 5.78 -19.66
CA GLY A 16 11.48 6.79 -20.48
C GLY A 16 9.97 6.54 -20.59
N ALA A 17 9.18 7.59 -20.62
CA ALA A 17 7.74 7.46 -20.82
C ALA A 17 7.45 6.73 -22.14
N HIS A 18 6.53 5.77 -22.11
CA HIS A 18 6.15 4.96 -23.28
C HIS A 18 7.27 4.09 -23.87
N ALA A 19 8.40 3.93 -23.17
CA ALA A 19 9.42 2.98 -23.59
C ALA A 19 8.80 1.57 -23.68
N LYS A 20 8.98 0.91 -24.83
CA LYS A 20 8.57 -0.48 -25.04
C LYS A 20 9.50 -1.40 -24.28
N GLY A 21 9.00 -2.54 -23.83
CA GLY A 21 9.80 -3.57 -23.17
C GLY A 21 9.00 -4.37 -22.15
N SER A 22 9.72 -5.26 -21.46
CA SER A 22 9.18 -6.05 -20.36
C SER A 22 9.58 -5.45 -19.02
N TRP A 23 8.68 -5.51 -18.04
CA TRP A 23 8.99 -5.14 -16.66
C TRP A 23 9.82 -6.20 -15.93
N ARG A 24 9.83 -7.44 -16.42
CA ARG A 24 10.46 -8.58 -15.75
C ARG A 24 11.94 -8.36 -15.39
N PRO A 25 12.83 -7.98 -16.33
CA PRO A 25 14.25 -7.79 -16.01
C PRO A 25 14.48 -6.71 -14.95
N TYR A 26 13.64 -5.67 -14.95
CA TYR A 26 13.74 -4.61 -13.97
C TYR A 26 13.29 -5.06 -12.59
N TRP A 27 12.25 -5.88 -12.48
CA TRP A 27 11.78 -6.38 -11.18
C TRP A 27 12.73 -7.43 -10.60
N GLU A 28 13.21 -8.38 -11.43
CA GLU A 28 14.25 -9.34 -11.01
C GLU A 28 15.50 -8.58 -10.53
N GLY A 29 16.01 -7.62 -11.31
CA GLY A 29 17.17 -6.81 -10.92
C GLY A 29 16.94 -5.91 -9.69
N LEU A 30 15.69 -5.56 -9.36
CA LEU A 30 15.38 -4.84 -8.11
C LEU A 30 15.39 -5.77 -6.90
N LEU A 31 14.88 -7.00 -7.04
CA LEU A 31 14.93 -8.01 -5.99
C LEU A 31 16.38 -8.40 -5.69
N GLU A 32 17.17 -8.67 -6.72
CA GLU A 32 18.61 -9.00 -6.61
C GLU A 32 19.40 -7.91 -5.88
N ARG A 33 19.18 -6.62 -6.21
CA ARG A 33 19.86 -5.51 -5.53
C ARG A 33 19.50 -5.36 -4.05
N LEU A 34 18.28 -5.76 -3.68
CA LEU A 34 17.80 -5.69 -2.31
C LEU A 34 18.21 -6.93 -1.50
N GLN A 35 18.47 -8.06 -2.17
CA GLN A 35 18.97 -9.27 -1.54
C GLN A 35 20.31 -8.99 -0.86
N GLY A 36 20.48 -9.45 0.38
CA GLY A 36 21.66 -9.18 1.21
C GLY A 36 21.72 -7.78 1.84
N SER A 37 20.84 -6.85 1.45
CA SER A 37 20.72 -5.53 2.10
C SER A 37 19.77 -5.52 3.29
N VAL A 38 18.94 -6.56 3.44
CA VAL A 38 18.03 -6.75 4.57
C VAL A 38 18.67 -7.72 5.56
N PRO A 39 18.62 -7.47 6.88
CA PRO A 39 19.11 -8.41 7.88
C PRO A 39 18.50 -9.80 7.71
N ALA A 40 19.31 -10.84 7.91
CA ALA A 40 18.91 -12.23 7.64
C ALA A 40 17.80 -12.75 8.59
N ASP A 41 17.66 -12.12 9.76
CA ASP A 41 16.64 -12.42 10.77
C ASP A 41 15.30 -11.73 10.49
N TRP A 42 15.21 -10.88 9.46
CA TRP A 42 13.99 -10.17 9.13
C TRP A 42 13.10 -10.94 8.16
N GLU A 43 11.83 -11.05 8.52
CA GLU A 43 10.80 -11.51 7.59
C GLU A 43 10.39 -10.39 6.62
N VAL A 44 10.44 -10.69 5.32
CA VAL A 44 10.09 -9.74 4.26
C VAL A 44 8.86 -10.21 3.51
N LEU A 45 7.81 -9.39 3.50
CA LEU A 45 6.66 -9.59 2.62
C LEU A 45 6.73 -8.70 1.38
N VAL A 46 6.51 -9.30 0.22
CA VAL A 46 6.41 -8.58 -1.05
C VAL A 46 4.97 -8.55 -1.53
N LEU A 47 4.31 -7.41 -1.30
CA LEU A 47 2.89 -7.20 -1.62
C LEU A 47 2.71 -6.68 -3.06
N ALA A 48 1.82 -7.28 -3.86
CA ALA A 48 1.49 -6.77 -5.20
C ALA A 48 0.01 -6.88 -5.58
N ASP A 49 -0.42 -5.97 -6.45
CA ASP A 49 -1.75 -5.89 -7.07
C ASP A 49 -2.02 -7.08 -8.02
N ARG A 50 -3.30 -7.43 -8.20
CA ARG A 50 -3.81 -8.41 -9.18
C ARG A 50 -3.35 -8.21 -10.63
N GLY A 51 -3.04 -6.99 -11.05
CA GLY A 51 -2.49 -6.68 -12.38
C GLY A 51 -0.98 -6.90 -12.50
N LEU A 52 -0.30 -7.21 -11.40
CA LEU A 52 1.16 -7.41 -11.36
C LEU A 52 1.55 -8.86 -11.06
N TYR A 53 0.58 -9.75 -10.84
CA TYR A 53 0.86 -11.16 -10.63
C TYR A 53 1.56 -11.77 -11.85
N ALA A 54 2.63 -12.51 -11.58
CA ALA A 54 3.20 -13.47 -12.52
C ALA A 54 3.85 -14.61 -11.74
N ARG A 55 3.81 -15.83 -12.31
CA ARG A 55 4.46 -17.00 -11.70
C ARG A 55 5.95 -16.78 -11.46
N TRP A 56 6.66 -16.21 -12.45
CA TRP A 56 8.09 -15.93 -12.32
C TRP A 56 8.38 -14.93 -11.19
N LEU A 57 7.49 -13.96 -10.94
CA LEU A 57 7.66 -12.98 -9.86
C LEU A 57 7.50 -13.67 -8.50
N TYR A 58 6.49 -14.54 -8.38
CA TYR A 58 6.30 -15.36 -7.18
C TYR A 58 7.58 -16.17 -6.89
N THR A 59 8.08 -16.91 -7.88
CA THR A 59 9.30 -17.73 -7.72
C THR A 59 10.53 -16.89 -7.40
N ALA A 60 10.70 -15.72 -8.03
CA ALA A 60 11.83 -14.84 -7.75
C ALA A 60 11.81 -14.29 -6.32
N ILE A 61 10.63 -13.94 -5.79
CA ILE A 61 10.49 -13.48 -4.40
C ILE A 61 10.87 -14.61 -3.42
N VAL A 62 10.35 -15.82 -3.64
CA VAL A 62 10.66 -16.99 -2.81
C VAL A 62 12.15 -17.32 -2.86
N ALA A 63 12.78 -17.22 -4.03
CA ALA A 63 14.23 -17.45 -4.19
C ALA A 63 15.09 -16.45 -3.41
N CYS A 64 14.57 -15.27 -3.06
CA CYS A 64 15.24 -14.31 -2.17
C CYS A 64 15.08 -14.67 -0.68
N GLY A 65 14.34 -15.73 -0.33
CA GLY A 65 13.96 -16.05 1.05
C GLY A 65 12.86 -15.14 1.59
N TRP A 66 12.08 -14.51 0.71
CA TRP A 66 11.00 -13.59 1.06
C TRP A 66 9.64 -14.19 0.70
N TYR A 67 8.59 -13.68 1.33
CA TYR A 67 7.25 -14.26 1.18
C TYR A 67 6.38 -13.41 0.23
N PRO A 68 5.98 -13.94 -0.94
CA PRO A 68 5.07 -13.24 -1.84
C PRO A 68 3.69 -13.08 -1.22
N PHE A 69 3.08 -11.91 -1.40
CA PHE A 69 1.68 -11.63 -1.09
C PHE A 69 1.05 -11.00 -2.32
N LEU A 70 0.88 -11.84 -3.35
CA LEU A 70 0.45 -11.40 -4.67
C LEU A 70 -1.05 -11.63 -4.81
N ARG A 71 -1.80 -10.55 -5.00
CA ARG A 71 -3.23 -10.68 -5.29
C ARG A 71 -3.44 -11.24 -6.68
N ILE A 72 -4.52 -11.97 -6.90
CA ILE A 72 -4.95 -12.44 -8.23
C ILE A 72 -6.42 -12.08 -8.50
N ASN A 73 -6.86 -12.28 -9.74
CA ASN A 73 -8.26 -12.10 -10.15
C ASN A 73 -9.12 -13.32 -9.77
N LEU A 74 -10.44 -13.13 -9.66
CA LEU A 74 -11.40 -14.23 -9.38
C LEU A 74 -11.50 -15.27 -10.51
N GLY A 75 -11.23 -14.86 -11.75
CA GLY A 75 -11.39 -15.69 -12.95
C GLY A 75 -10.32 -16.77 -13.12
N VAL A 76 -9.90 -17.41 -12.03
CA VAL A 76 -8.90 -18.47 -12.03
C VAL A 76 -9.46 -19.71 -11.32
N LYS A 77 -8.96 -20.88 -11.72
CA LYS A 77 -9.30 -22.15 -11.10
C LYS A 77 -8.16 -22.65 -10.21
N ALA A 78 -8.51 -23.45 -9.22
CA ALA A 78 -7.56 -24.14 -8.35
C ALA A 78 -8.16 -25.43 -7.82
N ARG A 79 -7.31 -26.27 -7.24
CA ARG A 79 -7.72 -27.49 -6.54
C ARG A 79 -6.97 -27.61 -5.22
N ALA A 80 -7.59 -28.23 -4.22
CA ALA A 80 -6.88 -28.59 -3.00
C ALA A 80 -5.85 -29.69 -3.30
N VAL A 81 -4.84 -29.81 -2.45
CA VAL A 81 -3.84 -30.89 -2.60
C VAL A 81 -4.55 -32.24 -2.47
N GLY A 82 -4.33 -33.14 -3.44
CA GLY A 82 -4.95 -34.47 -3.50
C GLY A 82 -6.26 -34.53 -4.31
N GLU A 83 -6.86 -33.39 -4.64
CA GLU A 83 -8.04 -33.34 -5.52
C GLU A 83 -7.62 -33.44 -6.99
N GLU A 84 -8.41 -34.13 -7.81
CA GLU A 84 -8.14 -34.21 -9.26
C GLU A 84 -8.68 -32.99 -10.00
N ALA A 85 -9.89 -32.55 -9.67
CA ALA A 85 -10.62 -31.54 -10.43
C ALA A 85 -10.27 -30.10 -10.02
N PHE A 86 -10.08 -29.24 -11.03
CA PHE A 86 -9.94 -27.79 -10.83
C PHE A 86 -11.31 -27.13 -10.71
N ASP A 87 -11.54 -26.38 -9.64
CA ASP A 87 -12.77 -25.63 -9.39
C ASP A 87 -12.54 -24.11 -9.44
N TRP A 88 -13.61 -23.36 -9.69
CA TRP A 88 -13.58 -21.90 -9.70
C TRP A 88 -13.39 -21.35 -8.29
N ILE A 89 -12.34 -20.55 -8.11
CA ILE A 89 -11.99 -19.99 -6.80
C ILE A 89 -13.12 -19.15 -6.19
N SER A 90 -13.95 -18.51 -7.02
CA SER A 90 -15.11 -17.74 -6.60
C SER A 90 -16.13 -18.54 -5.80
N ARG A 91 -16.16 -19.87 -5.92
CA ARG A 91 -17.08 -20.74 -5.19
C ARG A 91 -16.67 -20.95 -3.73
N TRP A 92 -15.40 -20.74 -3.39
CA TRP A 92 -14.88 -21.02 -2.04
C TRP A 92 -15.08 -19.83 -1.09
N VAL A 93 -15.43 -18.66 -1.65
CA VAL A 93 -15.91 -17.48 -0.92
C VAL A 93 -17.16 -16.95 -1.63
N PRO A 94 -18.32 -17.62 -1.47
CA PRO A 94 -19.50 -17.36 -2.29
C PRO A 94 -20.22 -16.05 -1.96
N ALA A 95 -20.00 -15.49 -0.76
CA ALA A 95 -20.69 -14.29 -0.29
C ALA A 95 -19.82 -13.45 0.67
N PRO A 96 -20.14 -12.15 0.86
CA PRO A 96 -19.53 -11.35 1.91
C PRO A 96 -19.68 -12.00 3.30
N GLY A 97 -18.66 -11.88 4.14
CA GLY A 97 -18.52 -12.55 5.44
C GLY A 97 -17.81 -13.90 5.39
N THR A 98 -17.49 -14.42 4.20
CA THR A 98 -16.80 -15.72 4.05
C THR A 98 -15.29 -15.57 3.94
N LYS A 99 -14.58 -16.58 4.44
CA LYS A 99 -13.11 -16.70 4.37
C LYS A 99 -12.71 -18.14 4.08
N TRP A 100 -11.58 -18.31 3.41
CA TRP A 100 -10.97 -19.62 3.17
C TRP A 100 -9.46 -19.47 3.15
N GLN A 101 -8.73 -20.47 3.64
CA GLN A 101 -7.28 -20.54 3.49
C GLN A 101 -6.82 -21.99 3.41
N GLY A 102 -5.75 -22.23 2.68
CA GLY A 102 -5.20 -23.58 2.53
C GLY A 102 -4.16 -23.68 1.42
N VAL A 103 -3.45 -24.80 1.40
CA VAL A 103 -2.50 -25.15 0.34
C VAL A 103 -3.29 -25.63 -0.88
N VAL A 104 -2.91 -25.14 -2.06
CA VAL A 104 -3.60 -25.43 -3.32
C VAL A 104 -2.61 -25.58 -4.47
N GLU A 105 -3.05 -26.26 -5.52
CA GLU A 105 -2.53 -26.05 -6.86
C GLU A 105 -3.40 -25.01 -7.56
N CYS A 106 -2.87 -23.80 -7.71
CA CYS A 106 -3.49 -22.72 -8.45
C CYS A 106 -3.19 -22.83 -9.95
N PHE A 107 -4.15 -22.39 -10.77
CA PHE A 107 -4.12 -22.38 -12.24
C PHE A 107 -4.20 -23.77 -12.89
N ALA A 108 -5.28 -24.01 -13.64
CA ALA A 108 -5.52 -25.28 -14.33
C ALA A 108 -4.46 -25.60 -15.40
N GLN A 109 -4.00 -24.57 -16.13
CA GLN A 109 -3.01 -24.74 -17.19
C GLN A 109 -1.65 -25.12 -16.60
N GLN A 110 -1.07 -26.22 -17.09
CA GLN A 110 0.17 -26.80 -16.56
C GLN A 110 1.34 -25.81 -16.52
N LYS A 111 1.52 -24.98 -17.57
CA LYS A 111 2.62 -24.00 -17.64
C LYS A 111 2.55 -22.93 -16.54
N SER A 112 1.34 -22.54 -16.12
CA SER A 112 1.13 -21.52 -15.08
C SER A 112 0.86 -22.11 -13.69
N ARG A 113 0.69 -23.43 -13.59
CA ARG A 113 0.30 -24.13 -12.35
C ARG A 113 1.27 -23.89 -11.20
N LEU A 114 0.78 -23.46 -10.05
CA LEU A 114 1.59 -23.10 -8.90
C LEU A 114 1.05 -23.79 -7.64
N CYS A 115 1.90 -24.55 -6.95
CA CYS A 115 1.64 -24.99 -5.58
C CYS A 115 1.93 -23.82 -4.64
N CYS A 116 0.96 -23.40 -3.85
CA CYS A 116 1.09 -22.27 -2.94
C CYS A 116 0.00 -22.31 -1.86
N THR A 117 0.19 -21.53 -0.80
CA THR A 117 -0.89 -21.18 0.12
C THR A 117 -1.74 -20.07 -0.48
N ARG A 118 -3.06 -20.23 -0.39
CA ARG A 118 -4.00 -19.21 -0.84
C ARG A 118 -4.84 -18.72 0.32
N LEU A 119 -4.99 -17.40 0.38
CA LEU A 119 -5.78 -16.70 1.37
C LEU A 119 -6.94 -15.99 0.67
N LEU A 120 -8.18 -16.29 1.07
CA LEU A 120 -9.37 -15.64 0.56
C LEU A 120 -10.18 -15.05 1.70
N GLN A 121 -10.64 -13.83 1.49
CA GLN A 121 -11.60 -13.19 2.40
C GLN A 121 -12.48 -12.23 1.62
N TRP A 122 -13.80 -12.40 1.76
CA TRP A 122 -14.78 -11.44 1.26
C TRP A 122 -15.36 -10.65 2.42
N GLU A 123 -14.84 -9.46 2.67
CA GLU A 123 -15.39 -8.60 3.71
C GLU A 123 -16.63 -7.82 3.24
N VAL A 124 -17.56 -7.61 4.17
CA VAL A 124 -18.80 -6.85 3.91
C VAL A 124 -18.46 -5.44 3.45
N GLY A 125 -19.09 -5.02 2.34
CA GLY A 125 -18.88 -3.70 1.73
C GLY A 125 -17.80 -3.68 0.64
N TYR A 126 -16.99 -4.73 0.50
CA TYR A 126 -16.15 -4.90 -0.70
C TYR A 126 -16.95 -5.51 -1.84
N GLU A 127 -16.76 -4.96 -3.04
CA GLU A 127 -17.40 -5.45 -4.27
C GLU A 127 -16.94 -6.87 -4.65
N HIS A 128 -15.69 -7.21 -4.35
CA HIS A 128 -15.06 -8.48 -4.71
C HIS A 128 -14.15 -8.96 -3.57
N PRO A 129 -13.97 -10.28 -3.38
CA PRO A 129 -13.04 -10.83 -2.39
C PRO A 129 -11.59 -10.43 -2.67
N TRP A 130 -10.78 -10.52 -1.62
CA TRP A 130 -9.32 -10.58 -1.75
C TRP A 130 -8.92 -12.04 -1.93
N ILE A 131 -8.05 -12.29 -2.90
CA ILE A 131 -7.45 -13.59 -3.18
C ILE A 131 -5.97 -13.34 -3.28
N VAL A 132 -5.21 -13.82 -2.30
CA VAL A 132 -3.78 -13.57 -2.17
C VAL A 132 -3.04 -14.91 -2.18
N LEU A 133 -1.96 -14.98 -2.95
CA LEU A 133 -1.06 -16.12 -3.00
C LEU A 133 0.19 -15.82 -2.17
N THR A 134 0.60 -16.79 -1.37
CA THR A 134 1.81 -16.80 -0.54
C THR A 134 2.41 -18.20 -0.46
N ASP A 135 3.66 -18.32 -0.03
CA ASP A 135 4.35 -19.57 0.27
C ASP A 135 4.36 -19.91 1.77
N LEU A 136 3.98 -18.96 2.64
CA LEU A 136 3.79 -19.21 4.08
C LEU A 136 2.78 -20.34 4.34
N ALA A 137 2.94 -21.06 5.45
CA ALA A 137 1.93 -22.03 5.86
C ALA A 137 0.59 -21.33 6.15
N PRO A 138 -0.57 -21.99 5.91
CA PRO A 138 -1.87 -21.38 6.17
C PRO A 138 -2.04 -20.88 7.62
N ALA A 139 -1.43 -21.57 8.59
CA ALA A 139 -1.49 -21.20 10.01
C ALA A 139 -0.69 -19.93 10.36
N GLU A 140 0.34 -19.62 9.56
CA GLU A 140 1.24 -18.49 9.78
C GLU A 140 0.77 -17.24 9.01
N ALA A 141 -0.11 -17.38 8.03
CA ALA A 141 -0.42 -16.34 7.06
C ALA A 141 -1.69 -15.53 7.38
N ASN A 142 -1.51 -14.23 7.62
CA ASN A 142 -2.52 -13.17 7.78
C ASN A 142 -3.07 -12.53 6.48
N VAL A 143 -4.24 -12.85 5.92
CA VAL A 143 -4.75 -12.11 4.73
C VAL A 143 -4.93 -10.59 4.97
N ALA A 144 -5.16 -10.18 6.22
CA ALA A 144 -5.24 -8.78 6.63
C ALA A 144 -3.95 -8.00 6.33
N TRP A 145 -2.80 -8.66 6.29
CA TRP A 145 -1.50 -8.05 5.99
C TRP A 145 -1.46 -7.45 4.59
N TYR A 146 -2.22 -8.02 3.64
CA TYR A 146 -2.39 -7.45 2.31
C TYR A 146 -2.99 -6.02 2.35
N GLY A 147 -3.72 -5.68 3.40
CA GLY A 147 -4.23 -4.32 3.64
C GLY A 147 -3.13 -3.27 3.69
N LEU A 148 -1.91 -3.62 4.12
CA LEU A 148 -0.76 -2.71 4.16
C LEU A 148 -0.36 -2.22 2.77
N ARG A 149 -0.65 -2.98 1.70
CA ARG A 149 -0.32 -2.61 0.30
C ARG A 149 -0.88 -1.24 -0.07
N VAL A 150 -2.03 -0.85 0.48
CA VAL A 150 -2.65 0.47 0.18
C VAL A 150 -1.75 1.64 0.56
N TRP A 151 -0.79 1.46 1.47
CA TRP A 151 0.14 2.52 1.87
C TRP A 151 1.07 2.97 0.74
N ILE A 152 1.26 2.15 -0.30
CA ILE A 152 1.99 2.60 -1.51
C ILE A 152 1.29 3.78 -2.21
N GLU A 153 -0.04 3.84 -2.14
CA GLU A 153 -0.82 4.94 -2.72
C GLU A 153 -0.61 6.24 -1.93
N ALA A 154 -0.44 6.13 -0.60
CA ALA A 154 -0.03 7.25 0.24
C ALA A 154 1.40 7.69 -0.12
N GLY A 155 2.34 6.76 -0.30
CA GLY A 155 3.69 7.07 -0.77
C GLY A 155 3.70 7.79 -2.12
N PHE A 156 2.91 7.35 -3.11
CA PHE A 156 2.76 8.05 -4.39
C PHE A 156 2.23 9.48 -4.23
N LYS A 157 1.32 9.70 -3.27
CA LYS A 157 0.81 11.04 -2.94
C LYS A 157 1.90 11.89 -2.29
N ASP A 158 2.64 11.33 -1.34
CA ASP A 158 3.70 11.99 -0.58
C ASP A 158 4.85 12.47 -1.48
N VAL A 159 5.29 11.65 -2.45
CA VAL A 159 6.33 12.11 -3.38
C VAL A 159 5.81 13.20 -4.34
N LYS A 160 4.50 13.21 -4.64
CA LYS A 160 3.86 14.18 -5.55
C LYS A 160 3.31 15.39 -4.77
N ARG A 161 2.07 15.80 -5.05
CA ARG A 161 1.41 17.01 -4.50
C ARG A 161 1.20 16.95 -2.99
N GLY A 162 1.25 15.77 -2.40
CA GLY A 162 1.07 15.59 -0.96
C GLY A 162 2.34 15.80 -0.15
N GLY A 163 3.50 16.09 -0.77
CA GLY A 163 4.76 16.28 -0.05
C GLY A 163 5.85 16.90 -0.92
N LEU A 164 6.71 16.05 -1.51
CA LEU A 164 7.98 16.47 -2.14
C LEU A 164 7.84 17.07 -3.53
N GLY A 165 6.67 16.99 -4.15
CA GLY A 165 6.38 17.73 -5.37
C GLY A 165 7.14 17.26 -6.62
N TRP A 166 7.73 16.06 -6.66
CA TRP A 166 8.70 15.65 -7.70
C TRP A 166 8.23 15.85 -9.15
N HIS A 167 6.91 15.71 -9.40
CA HIS A 167 6.27 15.94 -10.69
C HIS A 167 6.41 17.38 -11.24
N HIS A 168 6.90 18.33 -10.43
CA HIS A 168 7.25 19.69 -10.86
C HIS A 168 8.65 19.80 -11.45
N SER A 169 9.51 18.78 -11.32
CA SER A 169 10.91 18.82 -11.76
C SER A 169 11.13 18.99 -13.27
N LYS A 170 10.13 18.64 -14.10
CA LYS A 170 10.20 18.66 -15.59
C LYS A 170 11.38 17.88 -16.18
N MET A 171 12.05 17.02 -15.39
CA MET A 171 13.19 16.23 -15.85
C MET A 171 12.78 15.27 -16.96
N ARG A 172 13.61 15.20 -18.01
CA ARG A 172 13.42 14.30 -19.15
C ARG A 172 14.38 13.12 -19.15
N ASP A 173 15.55 13.29 -18.53
CA ASP A 173 16.57 12.25 -18.40
C ASP A 173 16.23 11.31 -17.24
N ALA A 174 16.13 10.01 -17.52
CA ALA A 174 15.77 9.00 -16.53
C ALA A 174 16.82 8.88 -15.43
N GLY A 175 18.12 8.98 -15.76
CA GLY A 175 19.20 8.88 -14.79
C GLY A 175 19.19 10.03 -13.77
N ARG A 176 18.88 11.25 -14.21
CA ARG A 176 18.65 12.40 -13.31
C ARG A 176 17.46 12.18 -12.38
N VAL A 177 16.38 11.59 -12.89
CA VAL A 177 15.22 11.24 -12.05
C VAL A 177 15.60 10.16 -11.03
N GLU A 178 16.37 9.13 -11.40
CA GLU A 178 16.85 8.11 -10.45
C GLU A 178 17.66 8.72 -9.31
N ARG A 179 18.53 9.70 -9.59
CA ARG A 179 19.29 10.43 -8.55
C ARG A 179 18.40 11.30 -7.66
N LEU A 180 17.40 11.97 -8.23
CA LEU A 180 16.42 12.72 -7.44
C LEU A 180 15.62 11.79 -6.52
N TRP A 181 15.25 10.60 -6.99
CA TRP A 181 14.56 9.60 -6.17
C TRP A 181 15.39 9.15 -4.97
N LEU A 182 16.72 9.07 -5.09
CA LEU A 182 17.60 8.82 -3.95
C LEU A 182 17.47 9.92 -2.89
N ALA A 183 17.63 11.19 -3.30
CA ALA A 183 17.52 12.33 -2.38
C ALA A 183 16.14 12.38 -1.70
N MET A 184 15.07 12.08 -2.45
CA MET A 184 13.72 11.98 -1.89
C MET A 184 13.57 10.82 -0.91
N ALA A 185 14.11 9.64 -1.21
CA ALA A 185 14.04 8.48 -0.32
C ALA A 185 14.73 8.79 1.02
N VAL A 186 15.92 9.39 1.00
CA VAL A 186 16.65 9.82 2.21
C VAL A 186 15.86 10.87 2.99
N ALA A 187 15.31 11.89 2.31
CA ALA A 187 14.46 12.88 2.96
C ALA A 187 13.21 12.25 3.59
N MET A 188 12.61 11.25 2.93
CA MET A 188 11.46 10.52 3.44
C MET A 188 11.81 9.69 4.68
N VAL A 189 13.01 9.12 4.77
CA VAL A 189 13.46 8.43 6.01
C VAL A 189 13.43 9.39 7.19
N TRP A 190 13.96 10.61 7.04
CA TRP A 190 13.91 11.64 8.10
C TRP A 190 12.48 12.07 8.42
N MET A 191 11.72 12.52 7.42
CA MET A 191 10.37 13.05 7.64
C MET A 191 9.43 11.98 8.20
N VAL A 192 9.50 10.74 7.71
CA VAL A 192 8.65 9.67 8.20
C VAL A 192 9.13 9.17 9.56
N GLY A 193 10.43 9.07 9.81
CA GLY A 193 10.97 8.67 11.11
C GLY A 193 10.60 9.67 12.22
N VAL A 194 10.98 10.94 12.07
CA VAL A 194 10.61 12.01 13.02
C VAL A 194 9.10 12.07 13.21
N GLY A 195 8.34 11.96 12.12
CA GLY A 195 6.89 11.96 12.17
C GLY A 195 6.27 10.73 12.83
N SER A 196 6.86 9.55 12.64
CA SER A 196 6.41 8.29 13.24
C SER A 196 6.63 8.31 14.75
N HIS A 197 7.79 8.82 15.18
CA HIS A 197 8.11 9.02 16.58
C HIS A 197 7.21 10.07 17.24
N ALA A 198 7.02 11.22 16.60
CA ALA A 198 6.10 12.24 17.09
C ALA A 198 4.64 11.77 17.11
N ASP A 199 4.23 10.87 16.20
CA ASP A 199 2.89 10.28 16.21
C ASP A 199 2.72 9.20 17.30
N SER A 200 3.78 8.44 17.63
CA SER A 200 3.75 7.45 18.72
C SER A 200 3.72 8.09 20.11
N GLN A 201 4.30 9.28 20.26
CA GLN A 201 4.29 10.05 21.52
C GLN A 201 3.01 10.88 21.72
N ARG A 202 1.98 10.69 20.87
CA ARG A 202 0.74 11.45 21.02
C ARG A 202 0.01 11.01 22.29
N PRO A 203 -0.42 11.96 23.13
CA PRO A 203 -1.21 11.61 24.30
C PRO A 203 -2.49 10.92 23.85
N VAL A 204 -2.86 9.88 24.60
CA VAL A 204 -4.18 9.27 24.48
C VAL A 204 -5.21 10.35 24.82
N ALA A 205 -6.29 10.41 24.05
CA ALA A 205 -7.31 11.42 24.28
C ALA A 205 -8.02 11.12 25.62
N CYS A 206 -7.75 11.92 26.65
CA CYS A 206 -8.41 11.82 27.93
C CYS A 206 -9.75 12.56 27.88
N PHE A 207 -10.76 11.96 27.25
CA PHE A 207 -12.08 12.57 27.11
C PHE A 207 -12.77 12.80 28.45
N GLU A 208 -12.37 12.08 29.50
CA GLU A 208 -12.87 12.22 30.87
C GLU A 208 -12.49 13.56 31.51
N GLN A 209 -11.38 14.17 31.09
CA GLN A 209 -10.97 15.51 31.51
C GLN A 209 -11.77 16.64 30.85
N LEU A 210 -12.56 16.33 29.80
CA LEU A 210 -13.43 17.32 29.16
C LEU A 210 -14.75 17.43 29.93
N PRO A 211 -15.37 18.62 30.04
CA PRO A 211 -16.69 18.76 30.65
C PRO A 211 -17.73 17.82 30.03
N GLU A 212 -18.70 17.35 30.82
CA GLU A 212 -19.72 16.39 30.38
C GLU A 212 -20.50 16.82 29.14
N ARG A 213 -20.72 18.14 28.99
CA ARG A 213 -21.42 18.75 27.85
C ARG A 213 -20.54 18.95 26.61
N HIS A 214 -19.25 18.65 26.69
CA HIS A 214 -18.33 18.89 25.58
C HIS A 214 -18.61 17.93 24.41
N ILE A 215 -18.78 18.47 23.20
CA ILE A 215 -19.18 17.71 22.00
C ILE A 215 -18.24 16.52 21.74
N ALA A 216 -16.94 16.66 22.00
CA ALA A 216 -15.98 15.57 21.81
C ALA A 216 -16.15 14.42 22.82
N ARG A 217 -16.67 14.70 24.03
CA ARG A 217 -17.01 13.70 25.06
C ARG A 217 -18.38 13.07 24.76
N GLN A 218 -19.38 13.87 24.39
CA GLN A 218 -20.72 13.37 24.05
C GLN A 218 -20.75 12.51 22.79
N ARG A 219 -19.89 12.79 21.81
CA ARG A 219 -19.79 12.01 20.56
C ARG A 219 -18.73 10.91 20.62
N LEU A 220 -18.38 10.44 21.82
CA LEU A 220 -17.43 9.35 22.00
C LEU A 220 -17.98 8.05 21.37
N GLN A 221 -17.55 7.75 20.15
CA GLN A 221 -17.82 6.48 19.48
C GLN A 221 -16.63 5.51 19.61
N ARG A 222 -15.68 5.78 20.50
CA ARG A 222 -14.40 5.05 20.58
C ARG A 222 -14.09 4.61 22.00
N ALA A 223 -13.46 3.45 22.10
CA ALA A 223 -12.79 3.01 23.32
C ALA A 223 -11.72 4.05 23.73
N PRO A 224 -11.65 4.45 25.02
CA PRO A 224 -10.68 5.43 25.53
C PRO A 224 -9.22 5.06 25.26
N THR A 225 -8.92 3.77 25.08
CA THR A 225 -7.57 3.22 24.91
C THR A 225 -7.00 3.37 23.50
N GLN A 226 -7.80 3.78 22.51
CA GLN A 226 -7.33 3.90 21.13
C GLN A 226 -6.76 5.30 20.82
N PRO A 227 -5.58 5.39 20.20
CA PRO A 227 -5.03 6.68 19.78
C PRO A 227 -5.97 7.36 18.78
N PRO A 228 -6.10 8.71 18.86
CA PRO A 228 -6.96 9.46 17.95
C PRO A 228 -6.56 9.26 16.49
N ILE A 229 -7.56 9.19 15.57
CA ILE A 229 -7.31 9.07 14.12
C ILE A 229 -6.20 10.05 13.71
N ARG A 230 -5.23 9.51 12.99
CA ARG A 230 -4.18 10.26 12.33
C ARG A 230 -4.79 11.30 11.37
N ARG A 231 -4.72 12.58 11.74
CA ARG A 231 -5.14 13.71 10.90
C ARG A 231 -4.08 14.10 9.85
N LEU A 232 -2.80 13.92 10.20
CA LEU A 232 -1.64 14.20 9.34
C LEU A 232 -0.87 12.91 9.12
N SER A 233 -0.42 12.63 7.89
CA SER A 233 0.50 11.51 7.64
C SER A 233 1.79 11.69 8.46
N CYS A 234 2.48 10.59 8.77
CA CYS A 234 3.76 10.65 9.47
C CYS A 234 4.75 11.53 8.69
N LEU A 235 4.80 11.41 7.37
CA LEU A 235 5.62 12.29 6.53
C LEU A 235 5.33 13.78 6.76
N GLN A 236 4.06 14.19 6.73
CA GLN A 236 3.69 15.60 6.94
C GLN A 236 3.98 16.07 8.36
N ARG A 237 3.72 15.22 9.36
CA ARG A 237 4.05 15.51 10.75
C ARG A 237 5.55 15.75 10.92
N GLY A 238 6.40 14.85 10.45
CA GLY A 238 7.84 15.01 10.62
C GLY A 238 8.39 16.18 9.82
N ARG A 239 7.85 16.48 8.62
CA ARG A 239 8.18 17.72 7.91
C ARG A 239 7.91 18.96 8.76
N LEU A 240 6.73 19.05 9.40
CA LEU A 240 6.38 20.18 10.25
C LEU A 240 7.28 20.27 11.49
N VAL A 241 7.62 19.15 12.10
CA VAL A 241 8.54 19.10 13.24
C VAL A 241 9.94 19.57 12.84
N LEU A 242 10.46 19.09 11.71
CA LEU A 242 11.78 19.50 11.18
C LEU A 242 11.80 21.00 10.86
N LEU A 243 10.75 21.52 10.22
CA LEU A 243 10.63 22.96 9.95
C LEU A 243 10.57 23.77 11.24
N ALA A 244 9.81 23.33 12.24
CA ALA A 244 9.72 24.01 13.52
C ALA A 244 11.08 24.06 14.24
N ALA A 245 11.84 22.95 14.26
CA ALA A 245 13.19 22.91 14.84
C ALA A 245 14.12 23.92 14.14
N LEU A 246 14.10 23.95 12.80
CA LEU A 246 14.90 24.91 12.02
C LEU A 246 14.53 26.36 12.34
N PHE A 247 13.23 26.70 12.39
CA PHE A 247 12.80 28.07 12.70
C PHE A 247 13.15 28.51 14.12
N LYS A 248 13.26 27.56 15.06
CA LYS A 248 13.64 27.82 16.44
C LYS A 248 15.14 27.72 16.70
N ALA A 249 15.95 27.43 15.68
CA ALA A 249 17.38 27.11 15.82
C ALA A 249 17.65 25.99 16.84
N GLU A 250 16.74 25.02 16.95
CA GLU A 250 16.89 23.83 17.77
C GLU A 250 17.66 22.74 16.98
N PRO A 251 18.40 21.84 17.66
CA PRO A 251 19.00 20.67 17.01
C PRO A 251 17.95 19.85 16.25
N LEU A 252 18.33 19.33 15.08
CA LEU A 252 17.42 18.47 14.30
C LEU A 252 17.11 17.18 15.08
N PRO A 253 15.83 16.79 15.20
CA PRO A 253 15.46 15.55 15.89
C PRO A 253 16.09 14.31 15.26
N LEU A 254 16.54 13.38 16.11
CA LEU A 254 17.04 12.08 15.68
C LEU A 254 15.92 11.27 15.00
N VAL A 255 16.30 10.54 13.96
CA VAL A 255 15.38 9.67 13.22
C VAL A 255 15.14 8.40 14.01
N ARG A 256 13.87 8.10 14.30
CA ARG A 256 13.44 6.80 14.79
C ARG A 256 12.25 6.31 13.99
N LEU A 257 12.41 5.20 13.29
CA LEU A 257 11.32 4.54 12.58
C LEU A 257 10.53 3.68 13.58
N VAL A 258 9.33 4.13 13.94
CA VAL A 258 8.46 3.40 14.86
C VAL A 258 7.45 2.57 14.06
N PRO A 259 7.50 1.23 14.07
CA PRO A 259 6.53 0.42 13.33
C PRO A 259 5.12 0.50 13.93
N GLU A 260 4.14 0.07 13.15
CA GLU A 260 2.77 -0.20 13.63
C GLU A 260 2.60 -1.72 13.75
N PRO A 261 1.80 -2.22 14.72
CA PRO A 261 1.47 -3.63 14.77
C PRO A 261 0.85 -4.10 13.47
N TRP A 262 1.10 -5.37 13.15
CA TRP A 262 0.53 -6.01 11.98
C TRP A 262 -0.99 -6.09 12.08
N PRO A 263 -1.74 -5.83 10.99
CA PRO A 263 -3.18 -5.88 11.03
C PRO A 263 -3.64 -7.31 11.27
N GLN A 264 -4.51 -7.51 12.26
CA GLN A 264 -5.06 -8.83 12.59
C GLN A 264 -6.35 -9.14 11.82
N THR A 265 -7.08 -8.11 11.38
CA THR A 265 -8.35 -8.23 10.67
C THR A 265 -8.36 -7.35 9.44
N VAL A 266 -9.10 -7.79 8.40
CA VAL A 266 -9.33 -6.97 7.22
C VAL A 266 -10.24 -5.81 7.60
N THR A 267 -9.79 -4.58 7.31
CA THR A 267 -10.59 -3.40 7.60
C THR A 267 -11.73 -3.28 6.58
N PRO A 268 -13.01 -3.29 7.00
CA PRO A 268 -14.11 -3.08 6.07
C PRO A 268 -14.02 -1.68 5.42
N PRO A 269 -14.44 -1.53 4.16
CA PRO A 269 -14.37 -0.25 3.50
C PRO A 269 -15.33 0.71 4.18
N LYS A 270 -14.88 1.93 4.47
CA LYS A 270 -15.78 2.98 4.94
C LYS A 270 -16.86 3.19 3.89
N ARG A 271 -18.14 3.22 4.30
CA ARG A 271 -19.28 3.47 3.39
C ARG A 271 -18.96 4.66 2.49
N GLY A 272 -18.70 4.35 1.22
CA GLY A 272 -18.44 5.36 0.21
C GLY A 272 -19.71 6.16 -0.08
N PRO A 273 -19.57 7.35 -0.71
CA PRO A 273 -20.73 8.02 -1.28
C PRO A 273 -21.47 7.06 -2.23
N LYS A 274 -22.81 7.04 -2.19
CA LYS A 274 -23.66 6.14 -3.00
C LYS A 274 -23.20 6.13 -4.48
N SER A 275 -23.39 5.02 -5.18
CA SER A 275 -22.99 4.85 -6.59
C SER A 275 -23.45 6.01 -7.50
N SER A 276 -24.63 6.58 -7.22
CA SER A 276 -25.15 7.80 -7.87
C SER A 276 -24.23 9.02 -7.70
N GLN A 277 -23.74 9.26 -6.49
CA GLN A 277 -22.82 10.36 -6.17
C GLN A 277 -21.44 10.16 -6.80
N GLN A 278 -20.96 8.91 -6.90
CA GLN A 278 -19.72 8.60 -7.61
C GLN A 278 -19.85 8.87 -9.12
N ARG A 279 -20.93 8.42 -9.76
CA ARG A 279 -21.24 8.72 -11.18
C ARG A 279 -21.33 10.24 -11.43
N GLN A 280 -21.98 10.98 -10.53
CA GLN A 280 -22.07 12.44 -10.63
C GLN A 280 -20.70 13.13 -10.53
N ARG A 281 -19.83 12.66 -9.62
CA ARG A 281 -18.45 13.14 -9.48
C ARG A 281 -17.61 12.83 -10.73
N GLN A 282 -17.79 11.65 -11.34
CA GLN A 282 -17.10 11.26 -12.57
C GLN A 282 -17.55 12.15 -13.76
N LYS A 283 -18.87 12.33 -13.96
CA LYS A 283 -19.41 13.26 -14.96
C LYS A 283 -18.90 14.69 -14.77
N ARG A 284 -18.82 15.18 -13.51
CA ARG A 284 -18.23 16.50 -13.20
C ARG A 284 -16.75 16.59 -13.56
N ARG A 285 -15.97 15.54 -13.29
CA ARG A 285 -14.53 15.47 -13.64
C ARG A 285 -14.32 15.44 -15.15
N GLU A 286 -15.13 14.68 -15.89
CA GLU A 286 -15.09 14.63 -17.36
C GLU A 286 -15.48 15.98 -17.98
N ARG A 287 -16.53 16.63 -17.49
CA ARG A 287 -16.87 18.01 -17.90
C ARG A 287 -15.73 18.98 -17.67
N LYS A 288 -15.09 18.95 -16.50
CA LYS A 288 -13.92 19.80 -16.20
C LYS A 288 -12.71 19.50 -17.11
N LYS A 289 -12.47 18.23 -17.45
CA LYS A 289 -11.42 17.85 -18.43
C LYS A 289 -11.73 18.41 -19.82
N ARG A 290 -12.96 18.26 -20.30
CA ARG A 290 -13.41 18.79 -21.60
C ARG A 290 -13.31 20.32 -21.66
N GLN A 291 -13.74 21.02 -20.61
CA GLN A 291 -13.63 22.48 -20.51
C GLN A 291 -12.18 22.96 -20.53
N LYS A 292 -11.28 22.29 -19.78
CA LYS A 292 -9.85 22.61 -19.81
C LYS A 292 -9.22 22.37 -21.18
N ALA A 293 -9.56 21.29 -21.86
CA ALA A 293 -9.08 21.00 -23.21
C ALA A 293 -9.57 22.04 -24.23
N ALA A 294 -10.84 22.45 -24.14
CA ALA A 294 -11.41 23.50 -24.99
C ALA A 294 -10.77 24.87 -24.74
N HIS A 295 -10.50 25.22 -23.49
CA HIS A 295 -9.82 26.46 -23.14
C HIS A 295 -8.38 26.49 -23.66
N HIS A 296 -7.65 25.38 -23.55
CA HIS A 296 -6.29 25.26 -24.10
C HIS A 296 -6.26 25.36 -25.63
N ARG A 297 -7.27 24.82 -26.33
CA ARG A 297 -7.39 24.97 -27.79
C ARG A 297 -7.66 26.43 -28.21
N LYS A 298 -8.40 27.19 -27.41
CA LYS A 298 -8.69 28.62 -27.68
C LYS A 298 -7.52 29.57 -27.37
N THR A 299 -6.57 29.14 -26.55
CA THR A 299 -5.38 29.94 -26.18
C THR A 299 -4.12 29.55 -26.94
N ALA A 300 -4.22 28.53 -27.81
CA ALA A 300 -3.13 28.07 -28.68
C ALA A 300 -3.31 28.54 -30.14
N VAL A 301 -4.23 29.49 -30.37
CA VAL A 301 -4.44 30.22 -31.63
C VAL A 301 -4.00 31.65 -31.41
#